data_AF-A0A847A487-F1
#
_entry.id   AF-A0A847A487-F1
#
_cell.length_a   1.000
_cell.length_b   1.000
_cell.length_c   1.000
_cell.angle_alpha   90.00
_cell.angle_beta   90.00
_cell.angle_gamma   90.00
#
_symmetry.space_group_name_H-M   'P 1'
#
loop_
_entity.id
_entity.type
_entity.pdbx_description
1 polymer ?
#
loop_
_entity_poly.entity_id
_entity_poly.type
_entity_poly.pdbx_seq_one_letter_code
_entity_poly.pdbx_strand_id
1 'polypeptide(L)'
;PATSGAGDPRITAREHHEHGEQSGTSLRLTFPEAAALQSFPPSMRWPGNQGERFLAIGNAVPPMLAEAILSALLAPPAVRDAWDNVFAEVAG
;
A
#
# COMPACT_ATOMS: atom_id res chain seq x y z
N PRO A 1 -11.25 -5.74 -9.16
CA PRO A 1 -9.98 -6.18 -8.53
C PRO A 1 -9.58 -5.21 -7.40
N ALA A 2 -9.73 -5.62 -6.14
CA ALA A 2 -9.36 -4.83 -4.97
C ALA A 2 -8.70 -5.76 -3.93
N THR A 3 -7.40 -5.59 -3.71
CA THR A 3 -6.72 -6.22 -2.56
C THR A 3 -6.91 -5.29 -1.37
N SER A 4 -8.06 -5.43 -0.72
CA SER A 4 -8.35 -4.81 0.57
C SER A 4 -7.39 -5.37 1.62
N GLY A 5 -6.22 -4.74 1.74
CA GLY A 5 -5.43 -4.73 2.98
C GLY A 5 -6.06 -3.81 4.02
N ALA A 6 -7.39 -3.88 4.20
CA ALA A 6 -8.02 -3.35 5.39
C ALA A 6 -7.59 -4.26 6.53
N GLY A 7 -6.79 -3.74 7.46
CA GLY A 7 -6.60 -4.36 8.76
C GLY A 7 -7.98 -4.51 9.42
N ASP A 8 -8.58 -5.67 9.24
CA ASP A 8 -9.83 -6.08 9.86
C ASP A 8 -9.58 -6.20 11.38
N PRO A 9 -10.27 -5.44 12.24
CA PRO A 9 -10.17 -5.64 13.68
C PRO A 9 -10.85 -6.92 14.18
N ARG A 10 -11.38 -7.77 13.29
CA ARG A 10 -11.89 -9.11 13.57
C ARG A 10 -11.60 -10.04 12.39
N ILE A 11 -10.40 -10.64 12.37
CA ILE A 11 -10.17 -11.89 11.64
C ILE A 11 -11.19 -12.93 12.15
N THR A 12 -12.37 -13.02 11.55
CA THR A 12 -13.26 -14.16 11.72
C THR A 12 -14.16 -14.32 10.49
N ALA A 13 -13.75 -15.19 9.56
CA ALA A 13 -14.69 -16.09 8.89
C ALA A 13 -13.97 -17.28 8.23
N ARG A 14 -13.91 -18.38 9.01
CA ARG A 14 -13.72 -19.79 8.62
C ARG A 14 -12.35 -20.24 8.08
N GLU A 15 -11.43 -20.41 9.02
CA GLU A 15 -10.51 -21.56 9.02
C GLU A 15 -10.49 -22.14 10.44
N HIS A 16 -10.60 -23.46 10.56
CA HIS A 16 -10.31 -24.21 11.79
C HIS A 16 -8.79 -24.29 11.99
N HIS A 17 -8.12 -23.14 12.04
CA HIS A 17 -6.75 -23.07 12.52
C HIS A 17 -6.81 -22.73 14.00
N GLU A 18 -6.37 -23.71 14.80
CA GLU A 18 -6.10 -23.56 16.22
C GLU A 18 -5.43 -22.22 16.47
N HIS A 19 -5.90 -21.51 17.50
CA HIS A 19 -5.37 -20.22 17.92
C HIS A 19 -3.87 -20.36 18.25
N GLY A 20 -3.02 -20.14 17.24
CA GLY A 20 -1.65 -19.75 17.45
C GLY A 20 -1.69 -18.49 18.29
N GLU A 21 -1.15 -18.56 19.50
CA GLU A 21 -1.07 -17.45 20.45
C GLU A 21 -0.61 -16.20 19.71
N GLN A 22 -1.48 -15.19 19.62
CA GLN A 22 -1.03 -13.86 19.25
C GLN A 22 -0.06 -13.45 20.34
N SER A 23 1.25 -13.49 20.03
CA SER A 23 2.32 -13.09 20.93
C SER A 23 1.90 -11.81 21.67
N GLY A 24 2.08 -11.78 23.00
CA GLY A 24 1.63 -10.68 23.88
C GLY A 24 2.22 -9.29 23.57
N THR A 25 2.89 -9.16 22.43
CA THR A 25 3.56 -7.99 21.88
C THR A 25 2.87 -7.45 20.61
N SER A 26 1.69 -7.93 20.22
CA SER A 26 1.00 -7.40 19.04
C SER A 26 0.51 -5.95 19.25
N LEU A 27 0.99 -5.03 18.40
CA LEU A 27 0.57 -3.62 18.43
C LEU A 27 -0.56 -3.40 17.42
N ARG A 28 -1.67 -2.82 17.88
CA ARG A 28 -2.76 -2.41 16.99
C ARG A 28 -2.51 -1.01 16.45
N LEU A 29 -2.39 -0.90 15.13
CA LEU A 29 -2.22 0.39 14.46
C LEU A 29 -3.49 1.24 14.53
N THR A 30 -3.28 2.54 14.67
CA THR A 30 -4.27 3.59 14.41
C THR A 30 -4.32 3.91 12.91
N PHE A 31 -5.42 4.50 12.43
CA PHE A 31 -5.51 4.85 11.00
C PHE A 31 -4.44 5.88 10.56
N PRO A 32 -4.02 6.88 11.36
CA PRO A 32 -2.93 7.77 10.97
C PRO A 32 -1.59 7.04 10.84
N GLU A 33 -1.31 6.05 11.70
CA GLU A 33 -0.09 5.24 11.59
C GLU A 33 -0.11 4.38 10.33
N ALA A 34 -1.25 3.74 10.02
CA ALA A 34 -1.41 3.03 8.76
C ALA A 34 -1.25 3.95 7.54
N ALA A 35 -1.77 5.18 7.60
CA ALA A 35 -1.61 6.17 6.54
C ALA A 35 -0.14 6.61 6.39
N ALA A 36 0.56 6.80 7.52
CA ALA A 36 1.98 7.15 7.52
C ALA A 36 2.85 6.04 6.91
N LEU A 37 2.53 4.75 7.18
CA LEU A 37 3.20 3.62 6.52
C LEU A 37 3.06 3.67 4.99
N GLN A 38 1.92 4.17 4.50
CA GLN A 38 1.69 4.39 3.07
C GLN A 38 2.15 5.78 2.60
N SER A 39 3.04 6.45 3.32
CA SER A 39 3.62 7.77 3.00
C SER A 39 2.61 8.93 2.88
N PHE A 40 1.41 8.81 3.44
CA PHE A 40 0.47 9.93 3.46
C PHE A 40 0.88 11.00 4.48
N PRO A 41 0.64 12.29 4.17
CA PRO A 41 0.99 13.37 5.07
C PRO A 41 0.10 13.34 6.33
N PRO A 42 0.64 13.68 7.52
CA PRO A 42 -0.12 13.66 8.78
C PRO A 42 -1.37 14.56 8.78
N SER A 43 -1.41 15.59 7.93
CA SER A 43 -2.54 16.51 7.81
C SER A 43 -3.70 15.96 6.97
N MET A 44 -3.55 14.82 6.31
CA MET A 44 -4.57 14.23 5.44
C MET A 44 -5.84 13.88 6.22
N ARG A 45 -7.00 14.22 5.64
CA ARG A 45 -8.31 13.91 6.19
C ARG A 45 -8.83 12.59 5.60
N TRP A 46 -9.22 11.67 6.49
CA TRP A 46 -9.79 10.37 6.13
C TRP A 46 -11.27 10.34 6.53
N PRO A 47 -12.22 10.50 5.58
CA PRO A 47 -13.65 10.44 5.87
C PRO A 47 -14.10 9.01 6.19
N GLY A 48 -15.32 8.87 6.68
CA GLY A 48 -15.93 7.57 6.99
C GLY A 48 -15.57 7.03 8.38
N ASN A 49 -16.07 5.82 8.64
CA ASN A 49 -15.85 5.07 9.87
C ASN A 49 -14.46 4.38 9.89
N GLN A 50 -14.08 3.78 11.02
CA GLN A 50 -12.75 3.19 11.19
C GLN A 50 -12.41 2.15 10.11
N GLY A 51 -13.33 1.25 9.78
CA GLY A 51 -13.12 0.21 8.76
C GLY A 51 -12.97 0.80 7.37
N GLU A 52 -13.82 1.76 7.01
CA GLU A 52 -13.74 2.48 5.72
C GLU A 52 -12.40 3.21 5.56
N ARG A 53 -11.87 3.80 6.63
CA ARG A 53 -10.56 4.46 6.60
C ARG A 53 -9.43 3.47 6.36
N PHE A 54 -9.38 2.35 7.09
CA PHE A 54 -8.35 1.33 6.86
C PHE A 54 -8.45 0.72 5.47
N LEU A 55 -9.66 0.49 4.97
CA LEU A 55 -9.90 0.03 3.61
C LEU A 55 -9.39 1.02 2.57
N ALA A 56 -9.69 2.31 2.75
CA ALA A 56 -9.22 3.37 1.86
C ALA A 56 -7.69 3.47 1.87
N ILE A 57 -7.07 3.49 3.06
CA ILE A 57 -5.61 3.54 3.22
C ILE A 57 -4.93 2.33 2.57
N GLY A 58 -5.43 1.12 2.85
CA GLY A 58 -4.82 -0.13 2.38
C GLY A 58 -4.94 -0.34 0.87
N ASN A 59 -5.96 0.23 0.23
CA ASN A 59 -6.16 0.16 -1.22
C ASN A 59 -5.52 1.33 -1.99
N ALA A 60 -5.10 2.38 -1.30
CA ALA A 60 -4.59 3.57 -1.96
C ALA A 60 -3.23 3.31 -2.60
N VAL A 61 -2.93 4.06 -3.67
CA VAL A 61 -1.55 4.15 -4.19
C VAL A 61 -0.77 5.12 -3.28
N PRO A 62 0.34 4.68 -2.66
CA PRO A 62 1.14 5.52 -1.78
C PRO A 62 1.68 6.76 -2.52
N PRO A 63 1.64 7.98 -1.93
CA PRO A 63 2.14 9.19 -2.57
C PRO A 63 3.58 9.08 -3.09
N MET A 64 4.50 8.50 -2.31
CA MET A 64 5.89 8.33 -2.76
C MET A 64 6.02 7.36 -3.95
N LEU A 65 5.18 6.32 -3.99
CA LEU A 65 5.16 5.40 -5.14
C LEU A 65 4.60 6.11 -6.37
N ALA A 66 3.52 6.87 -6.21
CA ALA A 66 2.94 7.66 -7.29
C ALA A 66 3.96 8.67 -7.85
N GLU A 67 4.69 9.36 -6.96
CA GLU A 67 5.76 10.30 -7.33
C GLU A 67 6.86 9.61 -8.15
N ALA A 68 7.35 8.45 -7.72
CA ALA A 68 8.38 7.71 -8.44
C ALA A 68 7.91 7.29 -9.85
N ILE A 69 6.69 6.76 -9.96
CA ILE A 69 6.10 6.35 -11.24
C ILE A 69 5.94 7.56 -12.17
N LEU A 70 5.33 8.64 -11.67
CA LEU A 70 5.12 9.85 -12.47
C LEU A 70 6.44 10.49 -12.89
N SER A 71 7.43 10.51 -12.01
CA SER A 71 8.77 11.04 -12.33
C SER A 71 9.42 10.27 -13.47
N ALA A 72 9.29 8.94 -13.49
CA ALA A 72 9.79 8.11 -14.58
C ALA A 72 9.03 8.36 -15.90
N LEU A 73 7.70 8.48 -15.85
CA LEU A 73 6.86 8.70 -17.03
C LEU A 73 7.03 10.08 -17.65
N LEU A 74 7.28 11.09 -16.82
CA LEU A 74 7.46 12.49 -17.22
C LEU A 74 8.92 12.85 -17.50
N ALA A 75 9.86 11.91 -17.33
CA ALA A 75 11.25 12.11 -17.65
C ALA A 75 11.47 12.41 -19.15
N PRO A 76 12.57 13.09 -19.52
CA PRO A 76 12.93 13.28 -20.92
C PRO A 76 12.97 11.93 -21.68
N PRO A 77 12.60 11.88 -22.97
CA PRO A 77 12.52 10.64 -23.74
C PRO A 77 13.78 9.77 -23.64
N ALA A 78 14.97 10.38 -23.70
CA ALA A 78 16.23 9.66 -23.57
C ALA A 78 16.38 8.87 -22.25
N VAL A 79 15.81 9.36 -21.15
CA VAL A 79 15.81 8.68 -19.84
C VAL A 79 14.65 7.69 -19.76
N ARG A 80 13.48 8.08 -20.26
CA ARG A 80 12.27 7.25 -20.22
C ARG A 80 12.43 5.97 -21.03
N ASP A 81 12.95 6.10 -22.24
CA ASP A 81 13.10 5.02 -23.22
C ASP A 81 14.41 4.22 -22.98
N ALA A 82 15.20 4.58 -21.95
CA ALA A 82 16.42 3.85 -21.61
C ALA A 82 16.14 2.37 -21.28
N TRP A 83 14.97 2.07 -20.71
CA TRP A 83 14.53 0.71 -20.42
C TRP A 83 14.27 -0.12 -21.69
N ASP A 84 13.87 0.50 -22.80
CA ASP A 84 13.65 -0.21 -24.07
C ASP A 84 14.97 -0.83 -24.57
N ASN A 85 16.10 -0.13 -24.38
CA ASN A 85 17.42 -0.64 -24.74
C ASN A 85 17.84 -1.82 -23.85
N VAL A 86 17.54 -1.76 -22.54
CA VAL A 86 17.83 -2.84 -21.59
C VAL A 86 17.03 -4.10 -21.93
N PHE A 87 15.73 -3.95 -22.22
CA PHE A 87 14.90 -5.10 -22.59
C PHE A 87 15.23 -5.65 -23.97
N ALA A 88 15.62 -4.81 -24.93
CA ALA A 88 16.10 -5.26 -26.23
C ALA A 88 17.40 -6.09 -26.12
N GLU A 89 18.30 -5.74 -25.18
CA GLU A 89 19.52 -6.51 -24.92
C GLU A 89 19.23 -7.89 -24.30
N VAL A 90 18.30 -7.97 -23.34
CA VAL A 90 17.95 -9.24 -22.68
C VAL A 90 17.11 -10.15 -23.58
N ALA A 91 16.38 -9.59 -24.54
CA ALA A 91 15.53 -10.34 -25.47
C ALA A 91 16.26 -10.82 -26.75
N GLY A 92 17.54 -10.45 -26.94
CA GLY A 92 18.42 -10.96 -27.99
C GLY A 92 19.15 -12.24 -27.60
#